data_AF-A0A3B0V2F9-F1
#
_entry.id   AF-A0A3B0V2F9-F1
#
_cell.length_a   1.000
_cell.length_b   1.000
_cell.length_c   1.000
_cell.angle_alpha   90.00
_cell.angle_beta   90.00
_cell.angle_gamma   90.00
#
_symmetry.space_group_name_H-M   'P 1'
#
loop_
_entity.id
_entity.type
_entity.pdbx_description
1 polymer ?
#
loop_
_entity_poly.entity_id
_entity_poly.type
_entity_poly.pdbx_seq_one_letter_code
_entity_poly.pdbx_strand_id
1 'polypeptide(L)'
;PYSEVTDDWRDIPDSALESDPCVAHYDAKGLRYYLPRLMLSVLDNYDNTSMRVIGTLQALYPKKDYHIERYSELNNEQKRAIAEFIESLPKLVDLDREDQVTMERAMEKYWQDFLT
;
A
#
# COMPACT_ATOMS: atom_id res chain seq x y z
N PRO A 1 -1.67 25.14 -17.33
CA PRO A 1 -0.77 24.41 -16.40
C PRO A 1 -1.54 24.12 -15.11
N TYR A 2 -2.22 22.98 -15.07
CA TYR A 2 -2.88 22.55 -13.85
C TYR A 2 -1.78 22.06 -12.92
N SER A 3 -1.60 22.77 -11.81
CA SER A 3 -0.86 22.26 -10.65
C SER A 3 -1.49 20.91 -10.32
N GLU A 4 -0.74 19.84 -10.60
CA GLU A 4 -1.12 18.48 -10.24
C GLU A 4 -1.42 18.51 -8.73
N VAL A 5 -2.67 18.28 -8.33
CA VAL A 5 -3.01 18.07 -6.93
C VAL A 5 -2.54 16.65 -6.62
N THR A 6 -1.23 16.46 -6.49
CA THR A 6 -0.60 15.16 -6.18
C THR A 6 -0.49 14.89 -4.68
N ASP A 7 -0.83 15.88 -3.85
CA ASP A 7 -0.37 15.92 -2.46
C ASP A 7 -1.49 15.77 -1.42
N ASP A 8 -2.78 15.86 -1.80
CA ASP A 8 -3.88 15.65 -0.86
C ASP A 8 -4.66 14.37 -1.13
N TRP A 9 -3.97 13.24 -0.94
CA TRP A 9 -4.57 11.90 -0.98
C TRP A 9 -5.67 11.70 0.09
N ARG A 10 -5.81 12.61 1.07
CA ARG A 10 -6.86 12.55 2.11
C ARG A 10 -8.24 12.87 1.56
N ASP A 11 -8.32 13.63 0.48
CA ASP A 11 -9.60 14.03 -0.14
C ASP A 11 -10.22 12.93 -1.01
N ILE A 12 -9.51 11.80 -1.20
CA ILE A 12 -10.03 10.66 -1.96
C ILE A 12 -11.11 9.95 -1.10
N PRO A 13 -12.39 9.95 -1.55
CA PRO A 13 -13.46 9.33 -0.78
C PRO A 13 -13.34 7.81 -0.80
N ASP A 14 -13.75 7.13 0.27
CA ASP A 14 -13.71 5.66 0.34
C ASP A 14 -14.49 5.01 -0.81
N SER A 15 -15.60 5.62 -1.24
CA SER A 15 -16.37 5.13 -2.37
C SER A 15 -15.58 5.09 -3.68
N ALA A 16 -14.58 5.97 -3.87
CA ALA A 16 -13.69 5.91 -5.03
C ALA A 16 -12.76 4.70 -4.94
N LEU A 17 -12.26 4.39 -3.74
CA LEU A 17 -11.37 3.24 -3.49
C LEU A 17 -12.11 1.91 -3.66
N GLU A 18 -13.38 1.84 -3.25
CA GLU A 18 -14.24 0.64 -3.41
C GLU A 18 -14.71 0.47 -4.87
N SER A 19 -14.82 1.56 -5.62
CA SER A 19 -15.23 1.53 -7.03
C SER A 19 -14.07 1.24 -8.00
N ASP A 20 -12.82 1.37 -7.54
CA ASP A 20 -11.65 1.14 -8.38
C ASP A 20 -11.41 -0.37 -8.53
N PRO A 21 -11.44 -0.91 -9.76
CA PRO A 21 -11.55 -2.34 -9.98
C PRO A 21 -10.34 -3.16 -9.55
N CYS A 22 -9.14 -2.59 -9.36
CA CYS A 22 -8.04 -3.32 -8.69
C CYS A 22 -6.79 -2.46 -8.47
N VAL A 23 -6.35 -2.35 -7.21
CA VAL A 23 -5.01 -1.82 -6.87
C VAL A 23 -3.90 -2.54 -7.64
N ALA A 24 -4.12 -3.80 -8.05
CA ALA A 24 -3.16 -4.56 -8.86
C ALA A 24 -2.86 -3.93 -10.24
N HIS A 25 -3.74 -3.08 -10.77
CA HIS A 25 -3.57 -2.45 -12.09
C HIS A 25 -2.88 -1.09 -12.05
N TYR A 26 -2.64 -0.52 -10.87
CA TYR A 26 -1.96 0.77 -10.79
C TYR A 26 -0.52 0.67 -11.29
N ASP A 27 -0.15 1.55 -12.21
CA ASP A 27 1.25 1.79 -12.56
C ASP A 27 1.98 2.51 -11.41
N ALA A 28 3.25 2.86 -11.61
CA ALA A 28 4.04 3.51 -10.55
C ALA A 28 3.44 4.85 -10.10
N LYS A 29 2.83 5.61 -11.00
CA LYS A 29 2.21 6.90 -10.69
C LYS A 29 0.90 6.73 -9.92
N GLY A 30 0.05 5.81 -10.38
CA GLY A 30 -1.20 5.47 -9.69
C GLY A 30 -0.92 4.93 -8.29
N LEU A 31 0.09 4.07 -8.15
CA LEU A 31 0.48 3.55 -6.85
C LEU A 31 0.98 4.68 -5.94
N ARG A 32 1.88 5.56 -6.41
CA ARG A 32 2.36 6.72 -5.65
C ARG A 32 1.20 7.60 -5.16
N TYR A 33 0.17 7.79 -5.98
CA TYR A 33 -0.95 8.67 -5.66
C TYR A 33 -1.96 8.02 -4.69
N TYR A 34 -2.40 6.79 -4.94
CA TYR A 34 -3.49 6.15 -4.18
C TYR A 34 -3.02 5.36 -2.96
N LEU A 35 -1.79 4.85 -2.96
CA LEU A 35 -1.32 3.93 -1.91
C LEU A 35 -1.40 4.52 -0.49
N PRO A 36 -1.05 5.79 -0.22
CA PRO A 36 -1.18 6.36 1.12
C PRO A 36 -2.61 6.28 1.66
N ARG A 37 -3.60 6.62 0.82
CA ARG A 37 -5.02 6.55 1.20
C ARG A 37 -5.48 5.11 1.42
N LEU A 38 -5.02 4.19 0.56
CA LEU A 38 -5.30 2.76 0.69
C LEU A 38 -4.75 2.21 2.00
N MET A 39 -3.51 2.52 2.37
CA MET A 39 -2.90 2.09 3.64
C MET A 39 -3.73 2.57 4.85
N LEU A 40 -4.14 3.84 4.86
CA LEU A 40 -4.99 4.35 5.94
C LEU A 40 -6.34 3.65 5.99
N SER A 41 -6.95 3.39 4.83
CA SER A 41 -8.21 2.65 4.80
C SER A 41 -8.08 1.21 5.32
N VAL A 42 -6.88 0.60 5.30
CA VAL A 42 -6.62 -0.69 5.97
C VAL A 42 -6.59 -0.51 7.48
N LEU A 43 -5.99 0.57 8.00
CA LEU A 43 -5.97 0.87 9.43
C LEU A 43 -7.36 1.21 9.98
N ASP A 44 -8.15 1.97 9.21
CA ASP A 44 -9.47 2.42 9.63
C ASP A 44 -10.48 1.26 9.72
N ASN A 45 -10.43 0.34 8.75
CA ASN A 45 -11.34 -0.79 8.67
C ASN A 45 -10.67 -1.96 7.94
N TYR A 46 -9.93 -2.77 8.70
CA TYR A 46 -9.40 -4.04 8.23
C TYR A 46 -10.53 -5.06 8.10
N ASP A 47 -10.72 -5.55 6.88
CA ASP A 47 -11.61 -6.65 6.54
C ASP A 47 -10.87 -7.53 5.53
N ASN A 48 -10.47 -8.73 5.97
CA ASN A 48 -9.71 -9.67 5.15
C ASN A 48 -10.52 -10.23 3.97
N THR A 49 -11.83 -9.99 3.91
CA THR A 49 -12.68 -10.33 2.77
C THR A 49 -12.83 -9.18 1.78
N SER A 50 -12.39 -7.96 2.14
CA SER A 50 -12.46 -6.79 1.28
C SER A 50 -11.41 -6.85 0.17
N MET A 51 -11.86 -6.73 -1.08
CA MET A 51 -10.98 -6.67 -2.24
C MET A 51 -10.02 -5.47 -2.21
N ARG A 52 -10.44 -4.36 -1.58
CA ARG A 52 -9.57 -3.19 -1.36
C ARG A 52 -8.42 -3.54 -0.43
N VAL A 53 -8.70 -4.18 0.69
CA VAL A 53 -7.69 -4.60 1.68
C VAL A 53 -6.75 -5.63 1.05
N ILE A 54 -7.29 -6.71 0.49
CA ILE A 54 -6.52 -7.76 -0.19
C ILE A 54 -5.63 -7.15 -1.28
N GLY A 55 -6.19 -6.28 -2.13
CA GLY A 55 -5.46 -5.62 -3.21
C GLY A 55 -4.34 -4.72 -2.70
N THR A 56 -4.56 -4.00 -1.61
CA THR A 56 -3.57 -3.12 -0.97
C THR A 56 -2.40 -3.94 -0.42
N LEU A 57 -2.68 -4.98 0.36
CA LEU A 57 -1.63 -5.84 0.94
C LEU A 57 -0.84 -6.57 -0.15
N GLN A 58 -1.51 -7.04 -1.21
CA GLN A 58 -0.83 -7.65 -2.35
C GLN A 58 0.01 -6.64 -3.14
N ALA A 59 -0.41 -5.37 -3.24
CA ALA A 59 0.38 -4.32 -3.89
C ALA A 59 1.64 -3.96 -3.10
N LEU A 60 1.64 -4.18 -1.79
CA LEU A 60 2.81 -4.00 -0.92
C LEU A 60 3.77 -5.21 -0.94
N TYR A 61 3.35 -6.36 -1.44
CA TYR A 61 4.21 -7.54 -1.54
C TYR A 61 4.75 -7.76 -2.98
N PRO A 62 6.02 -7.42 -3.26
CA PRO A 62 6.60 -7.60 -4.58
C PRO A 62 6.93 -9.08 -4.87
N LYS A 63 5.94 -9.90 -5.21
CA LYS A 63 6.13 -11.33 -5.57
C LYS A 63 7.15 -11.53 -6.70
N LYS A 64 7.28 -10.59 -7.64
CA LYS A 64 8.19 -10.64 -8.80
C LYS A 64 8.90 -9.30 -8.99
N ASP A 65 10.02 -9.27 -9.69
CA ASP A 65 10.85 -8.06 -9.83
C ASP A 65 10.12 -6.91 -10.52
N TYR A 66 9.25 -7.17 -11.49
CA TYR A 66 8.42 -6.11 -12.11
C TYR A 66 7.41 -5.47 -11.13
N HIS A 67 7.10 -6.11 -9.99
CA HIS A 67 6.32 -5.43 -8.94
C HIS A 67 7.13 -4.34 -8.26
N ILE A 68 8.46 -4.49 -8.17
CA ILE A 68 9.35 -3.49 -7.61
C ILE A 68 9.40 -2.25 -8.51
N GLU A 69 9.27 -2.41 -9.83
CA GLU A 69 9.19 -1.28 -10.77
C GLU A 69 7.99 -0.36 -10.49
N ARG A 70 6.90 -0.88 -9.89
CA ARG A 70 5.75 -0.07 -9.46
C ARG A 70 6.09 0.87 -8.31
N TYR A 71 7.20 0.66 -7.61
CA TYR A 71 7.71 1.51 -6.54
C TYR A 71 8.70 2.57 -7.04
N SER A 72 8.99 2.61 -8.35
CA SER A 72 10.01 3.50 -8.95
C SER A 72 9.73 5.00 -8.75
N GLU A 73 8.45 5.38 -8.68
CA GLU A 73 8.01 6.76 -8.50
C GLU A 73 7.91 7.17 -7.02
N LEU A 74 8.08 6.24 -6.07
CA LEU A 74 8.06 6.55 -4.64
C LEU A 74 9.37 7.20 -4.21
N ASN A 75 9.27 8.32 -3.48
CA ASN A 75 10.43 8.94 -2.84
C ASN A 75 10.83 8.18 -1.56
N ASN A 76 11.98 8.53 -0.97
CA ASN A 76 12.49 7.84 0.22
C ASN A 76 11.57 7.98 1.45
N GLU A 77 10.92 9.14 1.62
CA GLU A 77 9.99 9.37 2.72
C GLU A 77 8.77 8.46 2.62
N GLN A 78 8.20 8.33 1.41
CA GLN A 78 7.09 7.44 1.12
C GLN A 78 7.48 5.98 1.33
N LYS A 79 8.66 5.56 0.86
CA LYS A 79 9.16 4.20 1.05
C LYS A 79 9.36 3.86 2.52
N ARG A 80 9.91 4.80 3.29
CA ARG A 80 10.03 4.66 4.75
C ARG A 80 8.67 4.56 5.42
N ALA A 81 7.71 5.41 5.08
CA ALA A 81 6.36 5.37 5.64
C ALA A 81 5.65 4.04 5.32
N ILE A 82 5.84 3.50 4.12
CA ILE A 82 5.34 2.17 3.74
C ILE A 82 6.01 1.07 4.57
N ALA A 83 7.32 1.13 4.76
CA ALA A 83 8.02 0.17 5.59
C ALA A 83 7.55 0.21 7.05
N GLU A 84 7.42 1.42 7.64
CA GLU A 84 6.90 1.61 9.00
C GLU A 84 5.46 1.08 9.14
N PHE A 85 4.63 1.30 8.12
CA PHE A 85 3.29 0.72 8.05
C PHE A 85 3.32 -0.81 8.04
N ILE A 86 4.10 -1.44 7.16
CA ILE A 86 4.17 -2.91 7.08
C ILE A 86 4.70 -3.51 8.39
N GLU A 87 5.70 -2.88 9.02
CA GLU A 87 6.25 -3.32 10.31
C GLU A 87 5.22 -3.21 11.45
N SER A 88 4.40 -2.15 11.41
CA SER A 88 3.47 -1.83 12.49
C SER A 88 2.10 -2.49 12.30
N LEU A 89 1.69 -2.80 11.08
CA LEU A 89 0.35 -3.28 10.77
C LEU A 89 -0.09 -4.48 11.62
N PRO A 90 0.72 -5.55 11.81
CA PRO A 90 0.33 -6.68 12.65
C PRO A 90 0.14 -6.35 14.14
N LYS A 91 0.64 -5.18 14.59
CA LYS A 91 0.48 -4.69 15.97
C LYS A 91 -0.73 -3.76 16.12
N LEU A 92 -1.24 -3.24 15.01
CA LEU A 92 -2.32 -2.25 14.96
C LEU A 92 -3.67 -2.87 14.61
N VAL A 93 -3.69 -3.96 13.84
CA VAL A 93 -4.89 -4.68 13.45
C VAL A 93 -4.69 -6.20 13.64
N ASP A 94 -5.79 -6.92 13.92
CA ASP A 94 -5.79 -8.38 14.04
C ASP A 94 -5.78 -9.01 12.64
N LEU A 95 -4.61 -9.06 12.03
CA LEU A 95 -4.43 -9.66 10.71
C LEU A 95 -4.73 -11.15 10.76
N ASP A 96 -5.38 -11.66 9.71
CA ASP A 96 -5.42 -13.10 9.54
C ASP A 96 -4.02 -13.68 9.26
N ARG A 97 -3.91 -15.00 9.35
CA ARG A 97 -2.64 -15.70 9.19
C ARG A 97 -2.03 -15.50 7.80
N GLU A 98 -2.84 -15.39 6.75
CA GLU A 98 -2.33 -15.25 5.37
C GLU A 98 -1.77 -13.85 5.13
N ASP A 99 -2.47 -12.83 5.61
CA ASP A 99 -2.05 -11.43 5.54
C ASP A 99 -0.82 -11.17 6.38
N GLN A 100 -0.74 -11.75 7.59
CA GLN A 100 0.46 -11.66 8.42
C GLN A 100 1.70 -12.20 7.69
N VAL A 101 1.61 -13.42 7.13
CA VAL A 101 2.71 -14.02 6.35
C VAL A 101 3.05 -13.18 5.12
N THR A 102 2.05 -12.53 4.51
CA THR A 102 2.26 -11.64 3.36
C THR A 102 3.06 -10.40 3.76
N MET A 103 2.75 -9.78 4.91
CA MET A 103 3.48 -8.61 5.41
C MET A 103 4.90 -8.95 5.84
N GLU A 104 5.11 -10.08 6.52
CA GLU A 104 6.45 -10.58 6.88
C GLU A 104 7.33 -10.75 5.64
N ARG A 105 6.81 -11.42 4.60
CA ARG A 105 7.53 -11.61 3.33
C ARG A 105 7.76 -10.33 2.56
N ALA A 106 6.81 -9.39 2.60
CA ALA A 106 6.98 -8.08 1.99
C ALA A 106 8.15 -7.33 2.65
N MET A 107 8.22 -7.37 3.98
CA MET A 107 9.29 -6.76 4.76
C MET A 107 10.65 -7.32 4.38
N GLU A 108 10.82 -8.65 4.50
CA GLU A 108 12.08 -9.35 4.20
C GLU A 108 12.57 -9.13 2.76
N LYS A 109 11.64 -9.01 1.81
CA LYS A 109 11.99 -8.97 0.40
C LYS A 109 12.41 -7.59 -0.11
N TYR A 110 11.85 -6.51 0.44
CA TYR A 110 12.06 -5.17 -0.12
C TYR A 110 12.02 -4.04 0.91
N TRP A 111 11.12 -4.09 1.88
CA TRP A 111 10.85 -2.91 2.71
C TRP A 111 11.81 -2.72 3.88
N GLN A 112 12.50 -3.78 4.33
CA GLN A 112 13.43 -3.72 5.46
C GLN A 112 14.56 -2.70 5.25
N ASP A 113 15.01 -2.51 4.01
CA ASP A 113 16.09 -1.58 3.66
C ASP A 113 15.74 -0.11 3.93
N PHE A 114 14.45 0.23 4.11
CA PHE A 114 13.97 1.61 4.32
C PHE A 114 13.70 1.97 5.78
N LEU A 115 13.99 1.07 6.73
CA LEU A 115 13.85 1.30 8.18
C LEU A 115 15.19 1.67 8.87
N THR A 116 16.26 1.86 8.10
CA THR A 116 17.61 2.14 8.62
C THR A 116 18.01 3.61 8.55
#